data_AF-A0A9E3AC13-F1
#
_entry.id   AF-A0A9E3AC13-F1
#
_cell.length_a   1.000
_cell.length_b   1.000
_cell.length_c   1.000
_cell.angle_alpha   90.00
_cell.angle_beta   90.00
_cell.angle_gamma   90.00
#
_symmetry.space_group_name_H-M   'P 1'
#
loop_
_entity.id
_entity.type
_entity.pdbx_description
1 polymer ?
#
loop_
_entity_poly.entity_id
_entity_poly.type
_entity_poly.pdbx_seq_one_letter_code
_entity_poly.pdbx_strand_id
1 'polypeptide(L)'
;MAVDPFRFLGLAFATADLLLEIDENGVVTFAAGAGQRLTQTCDADLIGRSWLGLFAEADQPTAAALLAGVEDGERRGVDKIGLTPDPDGECRLANLSAFRLPQIAPRVSCALTLATGPATQRVSRKLFDRTAFESAAKALIEASHNSGPDLEVGLIEFGGLDRERKRLSPEAADALDLRLAGALRAEAYGDAAAELGEQRFAVLRRKGDAPDAVIRRLTRVLGAGLEPTAQTLAVDPKAPPTRLMRALRFALDDFLAEGAPGAANLSDVLNTSVRKTVAEAGAFGAMVDERRFKLVYQPVISLADGRVRHYEALVRFAGEQSPFAQIRLAEELDIIEDLDLAVAEEAVKRLRSDRGGQLRLAVNVSGRTIVSPSYVQALSELSRPGDLNGRMIFEITESAAIADLPLAQRHVQALQSFGHQVCLDDFGAGAASFAYLQQLKVDVVKIDGSYVRELTSSGRDDAMIRHLVNLCRELKAETVAEMVETKAVEDILRRAGVDCAQGWLYGQPCSEPTPPTRSAAAMAARRVGVKETWG
;
A
#
# COMPACT_ATOMS: atom_id res chain seq x y z
N MET A 1 21.92 -55.99 -22.27
CA MET A 1 23.18 -55.91 -21.51
C MET A 1 22.79 -55.63 -20.07
N ALA A 2 23.01 -56.56 -19.13
CA ALA A 2 22.75 -56.27 -17.72
C ALA A 2 23.76 -55.21 -17.28
N VAL A 3 23.27 -54.01 -16.94
CA VAL A 3 24.13 -52.94 -16.46
C VAL A 3 24.45 -53.25 -15.00
N ASP A 4 25.74 -53.21 -14.67
CA ASP A 4 26.25 -53.43 -13.31
C ASP A 4 25.61 -52.42 -12.32
N PRO A 5 24.87 -52.89 -11.29
CA PRO A 5 24.26 -52.03 -10.28
C PRO A 5 25.23 -51.08 -9.58
N PHE A 6 26.50 -51.47 -9.42
CA PHE A 6 27.52 -50.61 -8.80
C PHE A 6 27.85 -49.37 -9.63
N ARG A 7 27.62 -49.39 -10.95
CA ARG A 7 27.77 -48.20 -11.80
C ARG A 7 26.74 -47.14 -11.48
N PHE A 8 25.49 -47.53 -11.25
CA PHE A 8 24.43 -46.60 -10.87
C PHE A 8 24.66 -46.04 -9.46
N LEU A 9 25.17 -46.86 -8.54
CA LEU A 9 25.55 -46.41 -7.20
C LEU A 9 26.69 -45.38 -7.25
N GLY A 10 27.70 -45.61 -8.09
CA GLY A 10 28.79 -44.65 -8.31
C GLY A 10 28.30 -43.31 -8.88
N LEU A 11 27.37 -43.34 -9.85
CA LEU A 11 26.73 -42.12 -10.38
C LEU A 11 25.88 -41.40 -9.33
N ALA A 12 25.16 -42.13 -8.48
CA ALA A 12 24.37 -41.55 -7.41
C ALA A 12 25.25 -40.81 -6.39
N PHE A 13 26.35 -41.44 -5.93
CA PHE A 13 27.31 -40.80 -5.01
C PHE A 13 28.13 -39.67 -5.61
N ALA A 14 28.20 -39.55 -6.95
CA ALA A 14 28.77 -38.37 -7.59
C ALA A 14 27.91 -37.10 -7.40
N THR A 15 26.64 -37.27 -7.00
CA THR A 15 25.65 -36.17 -6.90
C THR A 15 25.02 -36.01 -5.52
N ALA A 16 25.14 -37.03 -4.66
CA ALA A 16 24.52 -37.08 -3.35
C ALA A 16 25.49 -37.56 -2.28
N ASP A 17 25.39 -36.99 -1.08
CA ASP A 17 26.16 -37.40 0.08
C ASP A 17 25.48 -38.58 0.80
N LEU A 18 24.15 -38.65 0.82
CA LEU A 18 23.38 -39.73 1.45
C LEU A 18 22.17 -40.10 0.59
N LEU A 19 21.99 -41.40 0.38
CA LEU A 19 20.86 -42.00 -0.32
C LEU A 19 19.97 -42.73 0.69
N LEU A 20 18.66 -42.53 0.58
CA LEU A 20 17.66 -43.12 1.47
C LEU A 20 16.52 -43.74 0.65
N GLU A 21 15.92 -44.80 1.15
CA GLU A 21 14.56 -45.19 0.74
C GLU A 21 13.63 -45.05 1.94
N ILE A 22 12.51 -44.38 1.71
CA ILE A 22 11.50 -44.10 2.74
C ILE A 22 10.21 -44.83 2.38
N ASP A 23 9.62 -45.53 3.34
CA ASP A 23 8.32 -46.17 3.15
C ASP A 23 7.14 -45.19 3.31
N GLU A 24 5.92 -45.71 3.15
CA GLU A 24 4.68 -44.93 3.26
C GLU A 24 4.43 -44.33 4.66
N ASN A 25 5.08 -44.85 5.69
CA ASN A 25 4.98 -44.38 7.07
C ASN A 25 6.09 -43.38 7.44
N GLY A 26 6.96 -43.03 6.48
CA GLY A 26 8.10 -42.16 6.74
C GLY A 26 9.26 -42.86 7.46
N VAL A 27 9.34 -44.19 7.39
CA VAL A 27 10.43 -44.97 8.00
C VAL A 27 11.52 -45.23 6.96
N VAL A 28 12.77 -45.05 7.36
CA VAL A 28 13.94 -45.33 6.51
C VAL A 28 14.08 -46.85 6.35
N THR A 29 13.97 -47.36 5.13
CA THR A 29 14.15 -48.80 4.80
C THR A 29 15.50 -49.11 4.19
N PHE A 30 16.18 -48.10 3.66
CA PHE A 30 17.52 -48.20 3.09
C PHE A 30 18.28 -46.90 3.36
N ALA A 31 19.57 -47.01 3.67
CA ALA A 31 20.48 -45.88 3.81
C ALA A 31 21.88 -46.27 3.31
N ALA A 32 22.49 -45.42 2.50
CA ALA A 32 23.87 -45.59 2.05
C ALA A 32 24.52 -44.25 1.70
N GLY A 33 25.78 -44.05 2.11
CA GLY A 33 26.61 -42.92 1.74
C GLY A 33 27.54 -42.43 2.85
N ALA A 34 27.67 -41.12 2.96
CA ALA A 34 28.40 -40.42 4.01
C ALA A 34 27.45 -39.94 5.10
N GLY A 35 26.46 -40.74 5.51
CA GLY A 35 25.44 -40.36 6.49
C GLY A 35 26.04 -39.87 7.80
N GLN A 36 27.14 -40.45 8.27
CA GLN A 36 27.83 -39.98 9.48
C GLN A 36 28.30 -38.52 9.38
N ARG A 37 28.70 -38.02 8.20
CA ARG A 37 29.06 -36.60 8.05
C ARG A 37 27.84 -35.69 8.05
N LEU A 38 26.69 -36.18 7.57
CA LEU A 38 25.46 -35.39 7.40
C LEU A 38 24.59 -35.42 8.65
N THR A 39 24.33 -36.60 9.18
CA THR A 39 23.34 -36.90 10.22
C THR A 39 24.00 -37.29 11.54
N GLN A 40 25.35 -37.37 11.57
CA GLN A 40 26.14 -37.80 12.73
C GLN A 40 25.80 -39.20 13.24
N THR A 41 25.05 -39.94 12.43
CA THR A 41 24.54 -41.28 12.71
C THR A 41 25.06 -42.18 11.59
N CYS A 42 25.50 -43.39 11.94
CA CYS A 42 25.90 -44.36 10.93
C CYS A 42 24.68 -44.74 10.07
N ASP A 43 24.89 -44.98 8.78
CA ASP A 43 23.81 -45.29 7.84
C ASP A 43 22.94 -46.46 8.32
N ALA A 44 23.57 -47.50 8.89
CA ALA A 44 22.88 -48.66 9.45
C ALA A 44 21.91 -48.30 10.59
N ASP A 45 22.25 -47.29 11.40
CA ASP A 45 21.44 -46.84 12.53
C ASP A 45 20.26 -45.97 12.11
N LEU A 46 20.25 -45.48 10.86
CA LEU A 46 19.11 -44.75 10.30
C LEU A 46 17.96 -45.69 9.94
N ILE A 47 18.25 -46.94 9.58
CA ILE A 47 17.25 -47.92 9.16
C ILE A 47 16.28 -48.22 10.31
N GLY A 48 14.99 -48.17 10.03
CA GLY A 48 13.92 -48.38 11.02
C GLY A 48 13.57 -47.13 11.84
N ARG A 49 14.25 -46.00 11.64
CA ARG A 49 13.90 -44.71 12.27
C ARG A 49 13.01 -43.86 11.37
N SER A 50 12.27 -42.93 11.98
CA SER A 50 11.56 -41.89 11.25
C SER A 50 12.56 -40.96 10.55
N TRP A 51 12.38 -40.78 9.25
CA TRP A 51 13.23 -39.91 8.44
C TRP A 51 13.12 -38.43 8.85
N LEU A 52 12.00 -38.02 9.47
CA LEU A 52 11.81 -36.65 9.97
C LEU A 52 12.84 -36.29 11.05
N GLY A 53 13.36 -37.28 11.78
CA GLY A 53 14.42 -37.07 12.77
C GLY A 53 15.76 -36.61 12.17
N LEU A 54 15.90 -36.62 10.85
CA LEU A 54 17.06 -36.08 10.14
C LEU A 54 17.03 -34.55 9.99
N PHE A 55 15.86 -33.94 10.15
CA PHE A 55 15.64 -32.51 9.90
C PHE A 55 15.36 -31.76 11.19
N ALA A 56 15.78 -30.50 11.21
CA ALA A 56 15.41 -29.57 12.25
C ALA A 56 13.88 -29.49 12.39
N GLU A 57 13.38 -29.31 13.60
CA GLU A 57 11.93 -29.30 13.88
C GLU A 57 11.15 -28.29 13.02
N ALA A 58 11.80 -27.19 12.63
CA ALA A 58 11.27 -26.17 11.73
C ALA A 58 11.04 -26.65 10.29
N ASP A 59 11.79 -27.66 9.85
CA ASP A 59 11.84 -28.15 8.47
C ASP A 59 11.17 -29.52 8.29
N GLN A 60 10.83 -30.21 9.39
CA GLN A 60 10.08 -31.46 9.35
C GLN A 60 8.75 -31.36 8.56
N PRO A 61 7.93 -30.28 8.70
CA PRO A 61 6.72 -30.15 7.89
C PRO A 61 7.01 -30.06 6.39
N THR A 62 8.09 -29.38 5.99
CA THR A 62 8.52 -29.25 4.60
C THR A 62 8.98 -30.59 4.04
N ALA A 63 9.77 -31.34 4.83
CA ALA A 63 10.20 -32.68 4.50
C ALA A 63 8.98 -33.60 4.28
N ALA A 64 8.07 -33.64 5.26
CA ALA A 64 6.85 -34.44 5.20
C ALA A 64 5.99 -34.09 3.97
N ALA A 65 5.83 -32.80 3.67
CA ALA A 65 5.08 -32.33 2.51
C ALA A 65 5.72 -32.76 1.18
N LEU A 66 7.06 -32.72 1.07
CA LEU A 66 7.76 -33.23 -0.11
C LEU A 66 7.46 -34.72 -0.31
N LEU A 67 7.63 -35.55 0.72
CA LEU A 67 7.42 -37.00 0.62
C LEU A 67 5.99 -37.36 0.23
N ALA A 68 5.00 -36.71 0.86
CA ALA A 68 3.59 -36.91 0.55
C ALA A 68 3.20 -36.38 -0.84
N GLY A 69 3.91 -35.38 -1.35
CA GLY A 69 3.61 -34.72 -2.61
C GLY A 69 4.21 -35.36 -3.87
N VAL A 70 5.20 -36.25 -3.75
CA VAL A 70 5.89 -36.87 -4.90
C VAL A 70 5.03 -37.96 -5.55
N GLU A 71 4.73 -37.80 -6.83
CA GLU A 71 3.97 -38.75 -7.65
C GLU A 71 4.86 -39.76 -8.41
N ASP A 72 4.27 -40.83 -8.93
CA ASP A 72 4.97 -41.88 -9.66
C ASP A 72 5.73 -41.32 -10.88
N GLY A 73 7.04 -41.56 -10.94
CA GLY A 73 7.91 -41.03 -11.99
C GLY A 73 8.26 -39.55 -11.86
N GLU A 74 7.82 -38.87 -10.80
CA GLU A 74 8.11 -37.45 -10.55
C GLU A 74 9.40 -37.30 -9.73
N ARG A 75 10.23 -36.32 -10.10
CA ARG A 75 11.35 -35.85 -9.29
C ARG A 75 11.00 -34.50 -8.69
N ARG A 76 11.15 -34.37 -7.37
CA ARG A 76 11.01 -33.10 -6.66
C ARG A 76 12.19 -32.86 -5.72
N GLY A 77 12.33 -31.64 -5.23
CA GLY A 77 13.34 -31.33 -4.25
C GLY A 77 13.08 -30.02 -3.52
N VAL A 78 13.74 -29.89 -2.39
CA VAL A 78 13.74 -28.72 -1.52
C VAL A 78 15.17 -28.23 -1.39
N ASP A 79 15.39 -26.99 -1.78
CA ASP A 79 16.69 -26.35 -1.65
C ASP A 79 16.89 -25.85 -0.20
N LYS A 80 18.09 -26.11 0.34
CA LYS A 80 18.56 -25.62 1.66
C LYS A 80 17.80 -26.11 2.92
N ILE A 81 17.15 -27.27 2.94
CA ILE A 81 16.46 -27.78 4.13
C ILE A 81 17.40 -27.94 5.35
N GLY A 82 16.96 -27.53 6.54
CA GLY A 82 17.75 -27.64 7.77
C GLY A 82 17.82 -29.06 8.31
N LEU A 83 19.04 -29.52 8.59
CA LEU A 83 19.31 -30.79 9.25
C LEU A 83 19.23 -30.63 10.78
N THR A 84 19.00 -31.73 11.48
CA THR A 84 19.06 -31.76 12.95
C THR A 84 20.39 -31.18 13.43
N PRO A 85 20.37 -30.21 14.39
CA PRO A 85 21.59 -29.59 14.89
C PRO A 85 22.57 -30.61 15.46
N ASP A 86 23.85 -30.31 15.35
CA ASP A 86 24.88 -31.10 16.02
C ASP A 86 24.91 -30.85 17.55
N PRO A 87 25.66 -31.66 18.34
CA PRO A 87 25.84 -31.43 19.77
C PRO A 87 26.38 -30.04 20.13
N ASP A 88 27.07 -29.37 19.21
CA ASP A 88 27.60 -28.02 19.36
C ASP A 88 26.56 -26.93 19.01
N GLY A 89 25.37 -27.34 18.53
CA GLY A 89 24.23 -26.49 18.21
C GLY A 89 24.26 -25.88 16.80
N GLU A 90 25.20 -26.27 15.93
CA GLU A 90 25.26 -25.77 14.56
C GLU A 90 24.18 -26.41 13.69
N CYS A 91 23.33 -25.57 13.09
CA CYS A 91 22.35 -25.98 12.09
C CYS A 91 23.02 -26.01 10.71
N ARG A 92 22.90 -27.13 9.99
CA ARG A 92 23.46 -27.29 8.64
C ARG A 92 22.34 -27.39 7.61
N LEU A 93 22.58 -26.88 6.41
CA LEU A 93 21.60 -26.88 5.34
C LEU A 93 21.97 -27.94 4.29
N ALA A 94 20.96 -28.62 3.75
CA ALA A 94 21.11 -29.61 2.69
C ALA A 94 20.14 -29.35 1.54
N ASN A 95 20.44 -29.84 0.36
CA ASN A 95 19.48 -29.99 -0.72
C ASN A 95 18.90 -31.40 -0.60
N LEU A 96 17.57 -31.48 -0.54
CA LEU A 96 16.82 -32.73 -0.49
C LEU A 96 16.17 -32.95 -1.85
N SER A 97 16.35 -34.13 -2.43
CA SER A 97 15.60 -34.55 -3.61
C SER A 97 14.89 -35.87 -3.35
N ALA A 98 13.72 -36.03 -3.96
CA ALA A 98 12.87 -37.20 -3.84
C ALA A 98 12.42 -37.63 -5.24
N PHE A 99 12.36 -38.94 -5.45
CA PHE A 99 11.89 -39.56 -6.68
C PHE A 99 11.11 -40.83 -6.35
N ARG A 100 9.91 -40.95 -6.90
CA ARG A 100 9.11 -42.18 -6.74
C ARG A 100 9.28 -43.06 -7.97
N LEU A 101 10.08 -44.10 -7.82
CA LEU A 101 10.30 -45.10 -8.87
C LEU A 101 9.15 -46.12 -8.82
N PRO A 102 8.31 -46.25 -9.88
CA PRO A 102 7.10 -47.09 -9.83
C PRO A 102 7.36 -48.55 -9.46
N GLN A 103 8.55 -49.08 -9.77
CA GLN A 103 8.94 -50.47 -9.52
C GLN A 103 9.14 -50.80 -8.03
N ILE A 104 9.37 -49.80 -7.18
CA ILE A 104 9.57 -49.97 -5.73
C ILE A 104 8.47 -49.30 -4.90
N ALA A 105 7.38 -48.86 -5.56
CA ALA A 105 6.23 -48.29 -4.87
C ALA A 105 5.72 -49.25 -3.76
N PRO A 106 5.29 -48.73 -2.60
CA PRO A 106 5.04 -47.33 -2.30
C PRO A 106 6.26 -46.53 -1.81
N ARG A 107 7.48 -47.09 -1.87
CA ARG A 107 8.70 -46.43 -1.37
C ARG A 107 9.12 -45.26 -2.24
N VAL A 108 9.74 -44.26 -1.61
CA VAL A 108 10.31 -43.08 -2.26
C VAL A 108 11.83 -43.09 -2.08
N SER A 109 12.56 -42.93 -3.18
CA SER A 109 14.01 -42.75 -3.14
C SER A 109 14.33 -41.29 -2.87
N CYS A 110 15.11 -41.03 -1.82
CA CYS A 110 15.53 -39.70 -1.42
C CYS A 110 17.05 -39.57 -1.48
N ALA A 111 17.54 -38.38 -1.81
CA ALA A 111 18.96 -38.04 -1.78
C ALA A 111 19.18 -36.70 -1.09
N LEU A 112 20.21 -36.65 -0.24
CA LEU A 112 20.64 -35.47 0.50
C LEU A 112 22.05 -35.08 0.09
N THR A 113 22.27 -33.79 -0.13
CA THR A 113 23.57 -33.19 -0.46
C THR A 113 23.78 -31.94 0.39
N LEU A 114 24.94 -31.74 1.03
CA LEU A 114 25.20 -30.52 1.80
C LEU A 114 25.14 -29.28 0.91
N ALA A 115 24.40 -28.27 1.36
CA ALA A 115 24.38 -26.98 0.71
C ALA A 115 25.64 -26.19 1.10
N THR A 116 26.26 -25.54 0.13
CA THR A 116 27.37 -24.61 0.37
C THR A 116 26.84 -23.20 0.68
N GLY A 117 27.21 -22.65 1.83
CA GLY A 117 26.83 -21.30 2.25
C GLY A 117 26.72 -21.13 3.77
N PRO A 118 26.66 -19.90 4.29
CA PRO A 118 26.56 -19.65 5.73
C PRO A 118 25.22 -20.16 6.29
N ALA A 119 25.30 -20.95 7.37
CA ALA A 119 24.16 -21.52 8.11
C ALA A 119 23.27 -20.48 8.83
N THR A 120 23.72 -19.23 8.91
CA THR A 120 23.28 -18.22 9.89
C THR A 120 21.88 -17.62 9.65
N GLN A 121 21.06 -18.15 8.73
CA GLN A 121 19.85 -17.44 8.27
C GLN A 121 18.56 -18.26 8.16
N ARG A 122 18.46 -19.46 8.75
CA ARG A 122 17.18 -20.20 8.82
C ARG A 122 16.85 -20.57 10.26
N VAL A 123 16.18 -19.63 10.96
CA VAL A 123 15.72 -19.81 12.35
C VAL A 123 14.18 -19.82 12.45
N SER A 124 13.47 -19.40 11.39
CA SER A 124 12.01 -19.24 11.46
C SER A 124 11.26 -20.44 10.88
N ARG A 125 10.31 -20.98 11.65
CA ARG A 125 9.27 -21.93 11.18
C ARG A 125 8.22 -21.25 10.30
N LYS A 126 8.19 -19.91 10.29
CA LYS A 126 7.13 -19.12 9.67
C LYS A 126 7.46 -18.79 8.23
N LEU A 127 6.40 -18.71 7.43
CA LEU A 127 6.45 -18.10 6.10
C LEU A 127 6.95 -16.66 6.21
N PHE A 128 7.54 -16.16 5.13
CA PHE A 128 7.93 -14.77 5.05
C PHE A 128 6.71 -13.86 5.13
N ASP A 129 6.90 -12.70 5.77
CA ASP A 129 6.02 -11.58 5.51
C ASP A 129 6.28 -11.03 4.10
N ARG A 130 5.43 -10.10 3.65
CA ARG A 130 5.55 -9.50 2.33
C ARG A 130 6.93 -8.88 2.07
N THR A 131 7.50 -8.16 3.03
CA THR A 131 8.77 -7.44 2.84
C THR A 131 9.96 -8.40 2.75
N ALA A 132 9.98 -9.44 3.58
CA ALA A 132 10.96 -10.51 3.53
C ALA A 132 10.85 -11.30 2.22
N PHE A 133 9.63 -11.56 1.75
CA PHE A 133 9.39 -12.21 0.47
C PHE A 133 9.91 -11.40 -0.71
N GLU A 134 9.61 -10.09 -0.77
CA GLU A 134 10.14 -9.21 -1.81
C GLU A 134 11.67 -9.20 -1.83
N SER A 135 12.30 -9.20 -0.66
CA SER A 135 13.76 -9.22 -0.53
C SER A 135 14.36 -10.56 -1.01
N ALA A 136 13.76 -11.69 -0.61
CA ALA A 136 14.15 -13.01 -1.06
C ALA A 136 13.95 -13.18 -2.57
N ALA A 137 12.80 -12.74 -3.09
CA ALA A 137 12.48 -12.80 -4.50
C ALA A 137 13.45 -11.98 -5.35
N LYS A 138 13.80 -10.76 -4.90
CA LYS A 138 14.81 -9.94 -5.56
C LYS A 138 16.15 -10.68 -5.69
N ALA A 139 16.67 -11.24 -4.59
CA ALA A 139 17.93 -11.95 -4.60
C ALA A 139 17.92 -13.17 -5.53
N LEU A 140 16.81 -13.93 -5.55
CA LEU A 140 16.65 -15.10 -6.40
C LEU A 140 16.48 -14.74 -7.89
N ILE A 141 15.74 -13.67 -8.20
CA ILE A 141 15.58 -13.17 -9.57
C ILE A 141 16.92 -12.64 -10.10
N GLU A 142 17.68 -11.89 -9.31
CA GLU A 142 19.02 -11.41 -9.68
C GLU A 142 20.00 -12.57 -9.91
N ALA A 143 19.96 -13.60 -9.07
CA ALA A 143 20.77 -14.80 -9.26
C ALA A 143 20.34 -15.60 -10.51
N SER A 144 19.03 -15.69 -10.78
CA SER A 144 18.48 -16.36 -11.96
C SER A 144 18.86 -15.65 -13.26
N HIS A 145 18.79 -14.33 -13.30
CA HIS A 145 19.06 -13.51 -14.48
C HIS A 145 20.47 -13.72 -15.06
N ASN A 146 21.46 -14.13 -14.25
CA ASN A 146 22.83 -14.35 -14.71
C ASN A 146 23.07 -15.79 -15.20
N SER A 147 22.62 -16.81 -14.47
CA SER A 147 22.89 -18.23 -14.79
C SER A 147 21.97 -19.22 -14.05
N GLY A 148 20.83 -18.78 -13.51
CA GLY A 148 19.95 -19.64 -12.71
C GLY A 148 18.74 -20.17 -13.48
N PRO A 149 17.87 -20.92 -12.81
CA PRO A 149 16.68 -21.52 -13.44
C PRO A 149 15.65 -20.44 -13.80
N ASP A 150 14.81 -20.73 -14.80
CA ASP A 150 13.61 -19.93 -15.06
C ASP A 150 12.70 -19.97 -13.83
N LEU A 151 12.21 -18.80 -13.40
CA LEU A 151 11.37 -18.64 -12.21
C LEU A 151 9.94 -18.24 -12.58
N GLU A 152 9.02 -18.55 -11.68
CA GLU A 152 7.63 -18.08 -11.71
C GLU A 152 7.15 -17.79 -10.29
N VAL A 153 6.16 -16.92 -10.17
CA VAL A 153 5.50 -16.58 -8.90
C VAL A 153 4.18 -17.35 -8.87
N GLY A 154 4.03 -18.26 -7.92
CA GLY A 154 2.76 -18.90 -7.59
C GLY A 154 1.98 -18.06 -6.59
N LEU A 155 0.77 -17.64 -6.96
CA LEU A 155 -0.21 -16.99 -6.09
C LEU A 155 -1.24 -18.03 -5.69
N ILE A 156 -1.38 -18.28 -4.39
CA ILE A 156 -2.18 -19.38 -3.86
C ILE A 156 -3.19 -18.81 -2.85
N GLU A 157 -4.45 -19.16 -3.02
CA GLU A 157 -5.53 -18.78 -2.10
C GLU A 157 -6.21 -20.03 -1.56
N PHE A 158 -6.43 -20.08 -0.24
CA PHE A 158 -7.12 -21.19 0.41
C PHE A 158 -8.51 -20.76 0.83
N GLY A 159 -9.50 -21.12 0.02
CA GLY A 159 -10.90 -20.86 0.34
C GLY A 159 -11.30 -21.51 1.65
N GLY A 160 -11.77 -20.71 2.62
CA GLY A 160 -12.30 -21.20 3.88
C GLY A 160 -11.25 -21.50 4.96
N LEU A 161 -9.98 -21.18 4.75
CA LEU A 161 -8.91 -21.41 5.73
C LEU A 161 -9.19 -20.74 7.08
N ASP A 162 -9.69 -19.51 7.08
CA ASP A 162 -10.06 -18.80 8.32
C ASP A 162 -11.18 -19.52 9.10
N ARG A 163 -12.19 -20.07 8.39
CA ARG A 163 -13.27 -20.84 9.00
C ARG A 163 -12.75 -22.14 9.61
N GLU A 164 -11.84 -22.81 8.91
CA GLU A 164 -11.19 -24.04 9.39
C GLU A 164 -10.33 -23.77 10.63
N ARG A 165 -9.47 -22.73 10.60
CA ARG A 165 -8.67 -22.29 11.76
C ARG A 165 -9.54 -22.04 12.99
N LYS A 166 -10.67 -21.34 12.83
CA LYS A 166 -11.61 -21.03 13.93
C LYS A 166 -12.38 -22.23 14.47
N ARG A 167 -12.52 -23.32 13.68
CA ARG A 167 -13.21 -24.55 14.11
C ARG A 167 -12.30 -25.45 14.94
N LEU A 168 -10.99 -25.38 14.72
CA LEU A 168 -10.00 -26.21 15.39
C LEU A 168 -9.66 -25.71 16.79
N SER A 169 -9.15 -26.59 17.65
CA SER A 169 -8.49 -26.16 18.88
C SER A 169 -7.22 -25.37 18.54
N PRO A 170 -6.72 -24.51 19.46
CA PRO A 170 -5.49 -23.76 19.22
C PRO A 170 -4.31 -24.64 18.78
N GLU A 171 -4.12 -25.78 19.44
CA GLU A 171 -3.06 -26.75 19.10
C GLU A 171 -3.24 -27.36 17.69
N ALA A 172 -4.48 -27.64 17.29
CA ALA A 172 -4.76 -28.19 15.97
C ALA A 172 -4.67 -27.13 14.86
N ALA A 173 -4.99 -25.86 15.17
CA ALA A 173 -4.80 -24.74 14.27
C ALA A 173 -3.29 -24.47 14.05
N ASP A 174 -2.49 -24.48 15.11
CA ASP A 174 -1.02 -24.35 15.02
C ASP A 174 -0.43 -25.51 14.19
N ALA A 175 -0.91 -26.73 14.38
CA ALA A 175 -0.49 -27.87 13.58
C ALA A 175 -0.89 -27.75 12.09
N LEU A 176 -2.06 -27.17 11.79
CA LEU A 176 -2.49 -26.87 10.43
C LEU A 176 -1.57 -25.81 9.80
N ASP A 177 -1.24 -24.74 10.52
CA ASP A 177 -0.38 -23.67 10.03
C ASP A 177 1.05 -24.15 9.77
N LEU A 178 1.59 -25.04 10.61
CA LEU A 178 2.88 -25.69 10.38
C LEU A 178 2.86 -26.57 9.12
N ARG A 179 1.79 -27.35 8.90
CA ARG A 179 1.63 -28.16 7.68
C ARG A 179 1.47 -27.29 6.43
N LEU A 180 0.72 -26.20 6.53
CA LEU A 180 0.53 -25.21 5.47
C LEU A 180 1.86 -24.56 5.08
N ALA A 181 2.62 -24.08 6.07
CA ALA A 181 3.93 -23.51 5.85
C ALA A 181 4.89 -24.53 5.20
N GLY A 182 4.92 -25.77 5.71
CA GLY A 182 5.71 -26.85 5.13
C GLY A 182 5.35 -27.17 3.68
N ALA A 183 4.04 -27.22 3.37
CA ALA A 183 3.55 -27.49 2.02
C ALA A 183 3.94 -26.38 1.03
N LEU A 184 3.78 -25.12 1.41
CA LEU A 184 4.16 -23.97 0.57
C LEU A 184 5.68 -23.88 0.38
N ARG A 185 6.47 -24.15 1.43
CA ARG A 185 7.94 -24.19 1.34
C ARG A 185 8.45 -25.33 0.47
N ALA A 186 7.73 -26.46 0.41
CA ALA A 186 8.06 -27.56 -0.48
C ALA A 186 7.80 -27.24 -1.97
N GLU A 187 6.95 -26.25 -2.26
CA GLU A 187 6.76 -25.71 -3.62
C GLU A 187 7.74 -24.58 -3.96
N ALA A 188 8.34 -23.95 -2.96
CA ALA A 188 9.19 -22.78 -3.13
C ALA A 188 10.63 -23.11 -3.54
N TYR A 189 11.21 -22.23 -4.33
CA TYR A 189 12.63 -22.18 -4.64
C TYR A 189 13.35 -21.27 -3.62
N GLY A 190 14.40 -21.78 -2.97
CA GLY A 190 15.21 -20.98 -2.05
C GLY A 190 14.48 -20.44 -0.82
N ASP A 191 13.45 -21.15 -0.33
CA ASP A 191 12.57 -20.77 0.79
C ASP A 191 11.60 -19.60 0.54
N ALA A 192 11.51 -19.07 -0.67
CA ALA A 192 10.68 -17.93 -0.95
C ALA A 192 9.19 -18.31 -0.95
N ALA A 193 8.60 -18.43 0.24
CA ALA A 193 7.18 -18.65 0.49
C ALA A 193 6.69 -17.66 1.54
N ALA A 194 5.52 -17.07 1.32
CA ALA A 194 5.02 -15.94 2.09
C ALA A 194 3.53 -16.05 2.42
N GLU A 195 3.17 -15.56 3.61
CA GLU A 195 1.80 -15.25 3.99
C GLU A 195 1.57 -13.76 3.72
N LEU A 196 0.66 -13.46 2.79
CA LEU A 196 0.34 -12.09 2.39
C LEU A 196 -0.87 -11.55 3.16
N GLY A 197 -1.78 -12.45 3.52
CA GLY A 197 -2.99 -12.18 4.30
C GLY A 197 -3.60 -13.48 4.81
N GLU A 198 -4.78 -13.41 5.43
CA GLU A 198 -5.37 -14.54 6.17
C GLU A 198 -5.58 -15.83 5.35
N GLN A 199 -5.77 -15.71 4.03
CA GLN A 199 -6.06 -16.82 3.12
C GLN A 199 -5.18 -16.81 1.87
N ARG A 200 -4.24 -15.86 1.75
CA ARG A 200 -3.50 -15.57 0.52
C ARG A 200 -2.00 -15.66 0.73
N PHE A 201 -1.37 -16.42 -0.15
CA PHE A 201 0.03 -16.81 -0.05
C PHE A 201 0.73 -16.63 -1.39
N ALA A 202 2.03 -16.39 -1.34
CA ALA A 202 2.87 -16.36 -2.53
C ALA A 202 4.07 -17.29 -2.38
N VAL A 203 4.46 -17.94 -3.47
CA VAL A 203 5.68 -18.74 -3.57
C VAL A 203 6.46 -18.33 -4.80
N LEU A 204 7.76 -18.14 -4.71
CA LEU A 204 8.63 -18.08 -5.88
C LEU A 204 9.15 -19.47 -6.13
N ARG A 205 8.93 -20.01 -7.33
CA ARG A 205 9.27 -21.39 -7.66
C ARG A 205 9.99 -21.47 -8.99
N ARG A 206 10.63 -22.62 -9.25
CA ARG A 206 11.17 -22.91 -10.59
C ARG A 206 10.00 -23.11 -11.54
N LYS A 207 10.12 -22.58 -12.76
CA LYS A 207 9.17 -22.85 -13.83
C LYS A 207 9.08 -24.35 -14.06
N GLY A 208 7.88 -24.89 -14.01
CA GLY A 208 7.67 -26.33 -14.01
C GLY A 208 6.19 -26.68 -14.11
N ASP A 209 5.69 -27.37 -13.09
CA ASP A 209 4.34 -27.94 -13.13
C ASP A 209 3.24 -26.87 -13.27
N ALA A 210 2.19 -27.24 -14.00
CA ALA A 210 0.97 -26.45 -14.09
C ALA A 210 0.33 -26.22 -12.71
N PRO A 211 -0.43 -25.12 -12.52
CA PRO A 211 -1.09 -24.80 -11.25
C PRO A 211 -1.92 -25.96 -10.68
N ASP A 212 -2.60 -26.74 -11.53
CA ASP A 212 -3.39 -27.90 -11.11
C ASP A 212 -2.59 -28.97 -10.37
N ALA A 213 -1.31 -29.14 -10.71
CA ALA A 213 -0.43 -30.08 -10.00
C ALA A 213 -0.10 -29.55 -8.61
N VAL A 214 0.16 -28.25 -8.47
CA VAL A 214 0.37 -27.59 -7.19
C VAL A 214 -0.87 -27.75 -6.31
N ILE A 215 -2.06 -27.48 -6.84
CA ILE A 215 -3.35 -27.66 -6.16
C ILE A 215 -3.50 -29.09 -5.65
N ARG A 216 -3.33 -30.10 -6.51
CA ARG A 216 -3.45 -31.51 -6.11
C ARG A 216 -2.51 -31.88 -4.96
N ARG A 217 -1.25 -31.40 -5.00
CA ARG A 217 -0.27 -31.68 -3.96
C ARG A 217 -0.61 -30.99 -2.65
N LEU A 218 -1.03 -29.72 -2.69
CA LEU A 218 -1.49 -28.99 -1.51
C LEU A 218 -2.70 -29.67 -0.88
N THR A 219 -3.70 -30.06 -1.68
CA THR A 219 -4.88 -30.81 -1.18
C THR A 219 -4.48 -32.14 -0.56
N ARG A 220 -3.52 -32.88 -1.16
CA ARG A 220 -3.03 -34.14 -0.60
C ARG A 220 -2.33 -33.95 0.75
N VAL A 221 -1.50 -32.91 0.88
CA VAL A 221 -0.72 -32.63 2.09
C VAL A 221 -1.58 -32.06 3.21
N LEU A 222 -2.55 -31.21 2.89
CA LEU A 222 -3.36 -30.49 3.90
C LEU A 222 -4.66 -31.23 4.23
N GLY A 223 -5.18 -32.01 3.29
CA GLY A 223 -6.43 -32.76 3.41
C GLY A 223 -7.61 -32.07 2.73
N ALA A 224 -8.73 -32.80 2.62
CA ALA A 224 -9.91 -32.39 1.84
C ALA A 224 -10.71 -31.22 2.41
N GLY A 225 -10.35 -30.68 3.59
CA GLY A 225 -11.04 -29.56 4.22
C GLY A 225 -10.66 -28.18 3.69
N LEU A 226 -9.64 -28.09 2.83
CA LEU A 226 -9.18 -26.85 2.21
C LEU A 226 -9.28 -26.96 0.69
N GLU A 227 -9.78 -25.91 0.06
CA GLU A 227 -9.90 -25.77 -1.39
C GLU A 227 -8.88 -24.75 -1.90
N PRO A 228 -7.62 -25.16 -2.18
CA PRO A 228 -6.63 -24.27 -2.75
C PRO A 228 -6.95 -23.93 -4.20
N THR A 229 -6.84 -22.66 -4.54
CA THR A 229 -6.68 -22.18 -5.91
C THR A 229 -5.26 -21.70 -6.10
N ALA A 230 -4.74 -21.83 -7.32
CA ALA A 230 -3.39 -21.40 -7.64
C ALA A 230 -3.34 -20.78 -9.03
N GLN A 231 -2.53 -19.74 -9.17
CA GLN A 231 -2.16 -19.14 -10.44
C GLN A 231 -0.66 -18.93 -10.48
N THR A 232 -0.05 -19.01 -11.66
CA THR A 232 1.37 -18.73 -11.85
C THR A 232 1.57 -17.52 -12.75
N LEU A 233 2.54 -16.69 -12.38
CA LEU A 233 3.04 -15.57 -13.16
C LEU A 233 4.49 -15.85 -13.55
N ALA A 234 4.74 -16.07 -14.83
CA ALA A 234 6.10 -16.28 -15.30
C ALA A 234 6.97 -15.02 -15.06
N VAL A 235 8.21 -15.22 -14.62
CA VAL A 235 9.24 -14.18 -14.55
C VAL A 235 9.99 -14.16 -15.88
N ASP A 236 9.99 -13.04 -16.58
CA ASP A 236 10.77 -12.91 -17.83
C ASP A 236 12.26 -12.75 -17.50
N PRO A 237 13.13 -13.72 -17.83
CA PRO A 237 14.55 -13.67 -17.49
C PRO A 237 15.30 -12.58 -18.25
N LYS A 238 14.72 -12.00 -19.31
CA LYS A 238 15.33 -10.92 -20.09
C LYS A 238 14.97 -9.52 -19.56
N ALA A 239 13.97 -9.42 -18.69
CA ALA A 239 13.53 -8.14 -18.15
C ALA A 239 14.46 -7.68 -17.00
N PRO A 240 14.79 -6.38 -16.91
CA PRO A 240 15.59 -5.86 -15.81
C PRO A 240 14.98 -6.20 -14.43
N PRO A 241 15.77 -6.65 -13.43
CA PRO A 241 15.27 -7.01 -12.10
C PRO A 241 14.43 -5.89 -11.45
N THR A 242 14.78 -4.62 -11.65
CA THR A 242 14.01 -3.48 -11.14
C THR A 242 12.59 -3.41 -11.69
N ARG A 243 12.39 -3.73 -12.98
CA ARG A 243 11.05 -3.81 -13.59
C ARG A 243 10.27 -5.02 -13.07
N LEU A 244 10.93 -6.17 -12.96
CA LEU A 244 10.31 -7.39 -12.43
C LEU A 244 9.86 -7.21 -10.97
N MET A 245 10.66 -6.55 -10.13
CA MET A 245 10.28 -6.25 -8.75
C MET A 245 9.11 -5.29 -8.65
N ARG A 246 9.05 -4.28 -9.53
CA ARG A 246 7.88 -3.39 -9.60
C ARG A 246 6.63 -4.16 -10.03
N ALA A 247 6.76 -5.03 -11.03
CA ALA A 247 5.68 -5.89 -11.49
C ALA A 247 5.19 -6.86 -10.40
N LEU A 248 6.12 -7.46 -9.64
CA LEU A 248 5.82 -8.34 -8.53
C LEU A 248 5.00 -7.61 -7.46
N ARG A 249 5.42 -6.42 -7.06
CA ARG A 249 4.68 -5.61 -6.07
C ARG A 249 3.24 -5.37 -6.51
N PHE A 250 3.05 -4.94 -7.76
CA PHE A 250 1.71 -4.76 -8.32
C PHE A 250 0.90 -6.05 -8.34
N ALA A 251 1.50 -7.17 -8.73
CA ALA A 251 0.82 -8.46 -8.72
C ALA A 251 0.37 -8.87 -7.30
N LEU A 252 1.20 -8.60 -6.28
CA LEU A 252 0.86 -8.87 -4.88
C LEU A 252 -0.25 -7.93 -4.37
N ASP A 253 -0.21 -6.66 -4.74
CA ASP A 253 -1.26 -5.69 -4.37
C ASP A 253 -2.61 -6.05 -5.01
N ASP A 254 -2.61 -6.35 -6.30
CA ASP A 254 -3.79 -6.79 -7.05
C ASP A 254 -4.34 -8.10 -6.45
N PHE A 255 -3.45 -9.04 -6.11
CA PHE A 255 -3.82 -10.28 -5.45
C PHE A 255 -4.44 -10.08 -4.07
N LEU A 256 -3.98 -9.08 -3.31
CA LEU A 256 -4.54 -8.72 -2.01
C LEU A 256 -5.85 -7.94 -2.10
N ALA A 257 -6.09 -7.18 -3.17
CA ALA A 257 -7.30 -6.39 -3.34
C ALA A 257 -8.41 -7.17 -4.07
N GLU A 258 -8.11 -7.72 -5.25
CA GLU A 258 -9.09 -8.25 -6.21
C GLU A 258 -9.01 -9.78 -6.35
N GLY A 259 -7.92 -10.41 -5.88
CA GLY A 259 -7.68 -11.84 -6.03
C GLY A 259 -6.80 -12.16 -7.24
N ALA A 260 -6.87 -13.38 -7.76
CA ALA A 260 -5.94 -13.87 -8.79
C ALA A 260 -5.86 -12.93 -10.03
N PRO A 261 -4.69 -12.35 -10.36
CA PRO A 261 -4.56 -11.34 -11.41
C PRO A 261 -4.85 -11.95 -12.79
N GLY A 262 -5.51 -11.23 -13.70
CA GLY A 262 -5.85 -11.72 -15.06
C GLY A 262 -4.68 -11.93 -16.03
N ALA A 263 -3.43 -11.96 -15.55
CA ALA A 263 -2.21 -12.00 -16.36
C ALA A 263 -1.50 -13.36 -16.28
N ALA A 264 -0.71 -13.69 -17.32
CA ALA A 264 0.09 -14.92 -17.39
C ALA A 264 1.56 -14.72 -16.97
N ASN A 265 2.05 -13.49 -16.96
CA ASN A 265 3.43 -13.16 -16.60
C ASN A 265 3.54 -11.76 -15.97
N LEU A 266 4.65 -11.51 -15.26
CA LEU A 266 4.88 -10.25 -14.56
C LEU A 266 4.95 -9.04 -15.52
N SER A 267 5.50 -9.19 -16.72
CA SER A 267 5.57 -8.10 -17.70
C SER A 267 4.17 -7.63 -18.12
N ASP A 268 3.23 -8.55 -18.31
CA ASP A 268 1.83 -8.24 -18.63
C ASP A 268 1.10 -7.57 -17.46
N VAL A 269 1.38 -7.98 -16.22
CA VAL A 269 0.87 -7.28 -15.02
C VAL A 269 1.33 -5.83 -15.03
N LEU A 270 2.63 -5.59 -15.23
CA LEU A 270 3.17 -4.23 -15.24
C LEU A 270 2.60 -3.41 -16.40
N ASN A 271 2.50 -3.99 -17.60
CA ASN A 271 1.92 -3.31 -18.76
C ASN A 271 0.45 -2.97 -18.54
N THR A 272 -0.33 -3.86 -17.92
CA THR A 272 -1.74 -3.64 -17.60
C THR A 272 -1.88 -2.56 -16.53
N SER A 273 -1.08 -2.61 -15.48
CA SER A 273 -1.02 -1.58 -14.43
C SER A 273 -0.67 -0.22 -15.01
N VAL A 274 0.38 -0.12 -15.84
CA VAL A 274 0.76 1.13 -16.51
C VAL A 274 -0.38 1.64 -17.42
N ARG A 275 -1.03 0.75 -18.19
CA ARG A 275 -2.18 1.13 -19.02
C ARG A 275 -3.36 1.60 -18.18
N LYS A 276 -3.64 0.96 -17.05
CA LYS A 276 -4.69 1.35 -16.11
C LYS A 276 -4.41 2.75 -15.55
N THR A 277 -3.20 2.99 -15.04
CA THR A 277 -2.77 4.32 -14.55
C THR A 277 -2.86 5.39 -15.64
N VAL A 278 -2.40 5.10 -16.87
CA VAL A 278 -2.49 6.04 -18.00
C VAL A 278 -3.95 6.29 -18.40
N ALA A 279 -4.80 5.27 -18.39
CA ALA A 279 -6.22 5.41 -18.69
C ALA A 279 -6.96 6.21 -17.61
N GLU A 280 -6.66 5.97 -16.33
CA GLU A 280 -7.17 6.74 -15.19
C GLU A 280 -6.74 8.20 -15.28
N ALA A 281 -5.46 8.47 -15.60
CA ALA A 281 -4.96 9.81 -15.85
C ALA A 281 -5.65 10.48 -17.04
N GLY A 282 -5.79 9.79 -18.15
CA GLY A 282 -6.49 10.31 -19.33
C GLY A 282 -7.97 10.59 -19.06
N ALA A 283 -8.65 9.71 -18.33
CA ALA A 283 -10.05 9.88 -17.96
C ALA A 283 -10.25 11.05 -16.99
N PHE A 284 -9.34 11.21 -16.01
CA PHE A 284 -9.39 12.34 -15.08
C PHE A 284 -9.05 13.66 -15.79
N GLY A 285 -8.00 13.69 -16.62
CA GLY A 285 -7.66 14.85 -17.44
C GLY A 285 -8.83 15.28 -18.32
N ALA A 286 -9.47 14.35 -19.03
CA ALA A 286 -10.68 14.64 -19.82
C ALA A 286 -11.83 15.18 -18.95
N MET A 287 -12.01 14.66 -17.73
CA MET A 287 -13.02 15.17 -16.79
C MET A 287 -12.75 16.62 -16.39
N VAL A 288 -11.49 16.98 -16.17
CA VAL A 288 -11.06 18.35 -15.87
C VAL A 288 -11.27 19.26 -17.07
N ASP A 289 -10.78 18.86 -18.25
CA ASP A 289 -10.88 19.61 -19.51
C ASP A 289 -12.33 19.87 -19.92
N GLU A 290 -13.19 18.86 -19.83
CA GLU A 290 -14.63 18.96 -20.14
C GLU A 290 -15.44 19.66 -19.04
N ARG A 291 -14.80 20.15 -17.97
CA ARG A 291 -15.44 20.77 -16.80
C ARG A 291 -16.54 19.88 -16.22
N ARG A 292 -16.30 18.56 -16.14
CA ARG A 292 -17.22 17.55 -15.58
C ARG A 292 -17.19 17.49 -14.05
N PHE A 293 -17.19 18.66 -13.45
CA PHE A 293 -17.31 18.89 -12.02
C PHE A 293 -18.25 20.07 -11.79
N LYS A 294 -18.68 20.27 -10.55
CA LYS A 294 -19.44 21.45 -10.14
C LYS A 294 -18.76 22.13 -8.97
N LEU A 295 -18.97 23.44 -8.86
CA LEU A 295 -18.60 24.19 -7.67
C LEU A 295 -19.80 24.25 -6.72
N VAL A 296 -19.55 23.97 -5.46
CA VAL A 296 -20.48 24.26 -4.35
C VAL A 296 -19.85 25.34 -3.49
N TYR A 297 -20.68 26.12 -2.80
CA TYR A 297 -20.27 27.35 -2.13
C TYR A 297 -20.59 27.25 -0.65
N GLN A 298 -19.59 27.46 0.20
CA GLN A 298 -19.79 27.54 1.64
C GLN A 298 -19.57 28.98 2.13
N PRO A 299 -20.51 29.56 2.90
CA PRO A 299 -20.40 30.95 3.33
C PRO A 299 -19.35 31.14 4.44
N VAL A 300 -18.54 32.18 4.29
CA VAL A 300 -17.67 32.72 5.34
C VAL A 300 -18.26 34.02 5.85
N ILE A 301 -18.50 34.11 7.17
CA ILE A 301 -19.28 35.18 7.80
C ILE A 301 -18.37 36.08 8.61
N SER A 302 -18.52 37.40 8.44
CA SER A 302 -17.88 38.36 9.32
C SER A 302 -18.48 38.27 10.72
N LEU A 303 -17.62 38.07 11.72
CA LEU A 303 -18.03 38.09 13.10
C LEU A 303 -18.34 39.52 13.58
N ALA A 304 -17.94 40.58 12.90
CA ALA A 304 -18.28 41.94 13.34
C ALA A 304 -19.77 42.27 13.17
N ASP A 305 -20.34 41.96 12.00
CA ASP A 305 -21.69 42.38 11.61
C ASP A 305 -22.63 41.22 11.23
N GLY A 306 -22.11 39.99 11.17
CA GLY A 306 -22.86 38.79 10.79
C GLY A 306 -23.20 38.70 9.30
N ARG A 307 -22.58 39.52 8.45
CA ARG A 307 -22.79 39.49 6.99
C ARG A 307 -21.82 38.53 6.31
N VAL A 308 -22.19 38.06 5.12
CA VAL A 308 -21.31 37.22 4.30
C VAL A 308 -20.13 38.05 3.84
N ARG A 309 -18.92 37.57 4.15
CA ARG A 309 -17.68 38.17 3.68
C ARG A 309 -17.28 37.64 2.31
N HIS A 310 -17.36 36.34 2.11
CA HIS A 310 -17.15 35.66 0.83
C HIS A 310 -17.74 34.23 0.91
N TYR A 311 -17.67 33.49 -0.18
CA TYR A 311 -17.93 32.04 -0.18
C TYR A 311 -16.67 31.29 -0.60
N GLU A 312 -16.35 30.21 0.09
CA GLU A 312 -15.36 29.25 -0.41
C GLU A 312 -16.01 28.40 -1.51
N ALA A 313 -15.38 28.36 -2.69
CA ALA A 313 -15.80 27.55 -3.81
C ALA A 313 -15.09 26.18 -3.76
N LEU A 314 -15.87 25.14 -3.46
CA LEU A 314 -15.40 23.78 -3.30
C LEU A 314 -15.79 22.94 -4.51
N VAL A 315 -14.82 22.23 -5.09
CA VAL A 315 -15.08 21.31 -6.20
C VAL A 315 -15.83 20.07 -5.74
N ARG A 316 -16.77 19.58 -6.56
CA ARG A 316 -17.47 18.30 -6.38
C ARG A 316 -17.55 17.56 -7.70
N PHE A 317 -17.12 16.31 -7.69
CA PHE A 317 -17.22 15.38 -8.82
C PHE A 317 -18.52 14.56 -8.73
N ALA A 318 -18.98 14.02 -9.86
CA ALA A 318 -20.25 13.31 -9.92
C ALA A 318 -20.23 12.05 -9.04
N GLY A 319 -21.23 11.89 -8.17
CA GLY A 319 -21.40 10.70 -7.33
C GLY A 319 -20.63 10.72 -6.01
N GLU A 320 -19.82 11.75 -5.74
CA GLU A 320 -18.97 11.81 -4.56
C GLU A 320 -19.29 12.96 -3.62
N GLN A 321 -19.26 12.67 -2.32
CA GLN A 321 -19.53 13.64 -1.26
C GLN A 321 -18.31 14.51 -0.94
N SER A 322 -17.10 13.94 -1.07
CA SER A 322 -15.82 14.62 -0.81
C SER A 322 -14.92 14.53 -2.05
N PRO A 323 -14.20 15.62 -2.41
CA PRO A 323 -13.26 15.60 -3.52
C PRO A 323 -11.89 15.00 -3.18
N PHE A 324 -11.67 14.57 -1.93
CA PHE A 324 -10.34 14.21 -1.40
C PHE A 324 -9.63 13.13 -2.25
N ALA A 325 -10.35 12.08 -2.67
CA ALA A 325 -9.76 10.99 -3.44
C ALA A 325 -9.28 11.47 -4.83
N GLN A 326 -10.03 12.36 -5.48
CA GLN A 326 -9.69 12.93 -6.76
C GLN A 326 -8.53 13.91 -6.67
N ILE A 327 -8.45 14.69 -5.60
CA ILE A 327 -7.35 15.62 -5.37
C ILE A 327 -6.05 14.84 -5.18
N ARG A 328 -6.06 13.80 -4.32
CA ARG A 328 -4.94 12.87 -4.16
C ARG A 328 -4.51 12.26 -5.49
N LEU A 329 -5.47 11.77 -6.25
CA LEU A 329 -5.21 11.21 -7.58
C LEU A 329 -4.59 12.26 -8.52
N ALA A 330 -5.09 13.50 -8.51
CA ALA A 330 -4.56 14.58 -9.33
C ALA A 330 -3.11 14.95 -8.95
N GLU A 331 -2.77 14.92 -7.66
CA GLU A 331 -1.40 15.15 -7.17
C GLU A 331 -0.45 14.00 -7.55
N GLU A 332 -0.90 12.75 -7.45
CA GLU A 332 -0.14 11.56 -7.83
C GLU A 332 0.13 11.50 -9.34
N LEU A 333 -0.83 11.98 -10.14
CA LEU A 333 -0.76 11.98 -11.60
C LEU A 333 -0.20 13.26 -12.22
N ASP A 334 0.19 14.24 -11.39
CA ASP A 334 0.74 15.55 -11.79
C ASP A 334 -0.20 16.40 -12.68
N ILE A 335 -1.51 16.29 -12.42
CA ILE A 335 -2.59 17.02 -13.12
C ILE A 335 -3.34 17.98 -12.18
N ILE A 336 -2.81 18.23 -10.98
CA ILE A 336 -3.40 19.14 -10.00
C ILE A 336 -3.39 20.59 -10.48
N GLU A 337 -2.37 21.03 -11.22
CA GLU A 337 -2.30 22.38 -11.79
C GLU A 337 -3.45 22.64 -12.77
N ASP A 338 -3.76 21.65 -13.63
CA ASP A 338 -4.86 21.74 -14.58
C ASP A 338 -6.23 21.83 -13.88
N LEU A 339 -6.40 21.06 -12.79
CA LEU A 339 -7.61 21.11 -11.97
C LEU A 339 -7.76 22.47 -11.28
N ASP A 340 -6.71 22.97 -10.63
CA ASP A 340 -6.73 24.26 -9.95
C ASP A 340 -7.03 25.41 -10.93
N LEU A 341 -6.50 25.35 -12.15
CA LEU A 341 -6.79 26.32 -13.20
C LEU A 341 -8.24 26.22 -13.68
N ALA A 342 -8.74 25.01 -13.93
CA ALA A 342 -10.12 24.78 -14.33
C ALA A 342 -11.13 25.27 -13.28
N VAL A 343 -10.84 25.07 -12.00
CA VAL A 343 -11.65 25.56 -10.87
C VAL A 343 -11.62 27.09 -10.81
N ALA A 344 -10.43 27.70 -10.95
CA ALA A 344 -10.29 29.16 -10.98
C ALA A 344 -11.07 29.79 -12.14
N GLU A 345 -11.03 29.19 -13.34
CA GLU A 345 -11.79 29.65 -14.50
C GLU A 345 -13.31 29.64 -14.27
N GLU A 346 -13.85 28.54 -13.73
CA GLU A 346 -15.29 28.46 -13.42
C GLU A 346 -15.69 29.42 -12.29
N ALA A 347 -14.80 29.66 -11.31
CA ALA A 347 -15.03 30.67 -10.28
C ALA A 347 -15.06 32.10 -10.87
N VAL A 348 -14.11 32.45 -11.75
CA VAL A 348 -14.09 33.74 -12.46
C VAL A 348 -15.33 33.92 -13.32
N LYS A 349 -15.75 32.88 -14.04
CA LYS A 349 -16.99 32.87 -14.83
C LYS A 349 -18.22 33.11 -13.94
N ARG A 350 -18.28 32.49 -12.75
CA ARG A 350 -19.35 32.76 -11.78
C ARG A 350 -19.32 34.20 -11.28
N LEU A 351 -18.14 34.73 -10.92
CA LEU A 351 -17.98 36.14 -10.49
C LEU A 351 -18.41 37.14 -11.56
N ARG A 352 -18.15 36.86 -12.84
CA ARG A 352 -18.59 37.69 -13.97
C ARG A 352 -20.10 37.57 -14.24
N SER A 353 -20.71 36.44 -13.91
CA SER A 353 -22.17 36.26 -14.01
C SER A 353 -22.95 37.03 -12.95
N ASP A 354 -22.32 37.38 -11.82
CA ASP A 354 -22.92 38.20 -10.78
C ASP A 354 -23.02 39.68 -11.22
N ARG A 355 -24.19 40.05 -11.73
CA ARG A 355 -24.50 41.43 -12.13
C ARG A 355 -24.51 42.41 -10.96
N GLY A 356 -24.68 41.93 -9.73
CA GLY A 356 -24.68 42.76 -8.53
C GLY A 356 -23.28 43.22 -8.11
N GLY A 357 -22.23 42.52 -8.57
CA GLY A 357 -20.84 42.83 -8.24
C GLY A 357 -20.49 42.66 -6.76
N GLN A 358 -21.30 41.92 -6.00
CA GLN A 358 -21.16 41.74 -4.56
C GLN A 358 -20.57 40.37 -4.21
N LEU A 359 -20.71 39.38 -5.09
CA LEU A 359 -20.18 38.05 -4.89
C LEU A 359 -18.65 38.09 -4.78
N ARG A 360 -18.13 37.46 -3.74
CA ARG A 360 -16.70 37.22 -3.55
C ARG A 360 -16.49 35.73 -3.35
N LEU A 361 -15.52 35.16 -4.05
CA LEU A 361 -15.22 33.73 -4.01
C LEU A 361 -13.78 33.50 -3.59
N ALA A 362 -13.58 32.48 -2.75
CA ALA A 362 -12.27 31.90 -2.49
C ALA A 362 -12.13 30.58 -3.27
N VAL A 363 -10.97 30.34 -3.87
CA VAL A 363 -10.64 29.09 -4.56
C VAL A 363 -9.35 28.52 -4.01
N ASN A 364 -9.29 27.20 -3.90
CA ASN A 364 -8.11 26.49 -3.43
C ASN A 364 -7.02 26.44 -4.51
N VAL A 365 -5.77 26.51 -4.07
CA VAL A 365 -4.56 26.39 -4.88
C VAL A 365 -3.58 25.49 -4.14
N SER A 366 -3.15 24.40 -4.76
CA SER A 366 -2.20 23.48 -4.14
C SER A 366 -0.81 24.12 -3.99
N GLY A 367 -0.03 23.62 -3.04
CA GLY A 367 1.38 24.02 -2.86
C GLY A 367 2.27 23.75 -4.09
N ARG A 368 1.90 22.79 -4.94
CA ARG A 368 2.56 22.56 -6.25
C ARG A 368 2.18 23.62 -7.27
N THR A 369 0.90 23.97 -7.33
CA THR A 369 0.38 24.95 -8.30
C THR A 369 0.88 26.37 -8.02
N ILE A 370 0.98 26.79 -6.75
CA ILE A 370 1.40 28.16 -6.41
C ILE A 370 2.86 28.46 -6.82
N VAL A 371 3.72 27.46 -6.98
CA VAL A 371 5.09 27.64 -7.47
C VAL A 371 5.19 27.55 -9.00
N SER A 372 4.08 27.30 -9.70
CA SER A 372 4.05 27.21 -11.16
C SER A 372 3.98 28.59 -11.83
N PRO A 373 4.96 28.98 -12.66
CA PRO A 373 4.91 30.23 -13.40
C PRO A 373 3.79 30.25 -14.45
N SER A 374 3.46 29.11 -15.07
CA SER A 374 2.39 29.00 -16.08
C SER A 374 1.03 29.29 -15.46
N TYR A 375 0.76 28.73 -14.27
CA TYR A 375 -0.47 28.99 -13.55
C TYR A 375 -0.67 30.47 -13.22
N VAL A 376 0.34 31.13 -12.66
CA VAL A 376 0.26 32.55 -12.30
C VAL A 376 0.09 33.43 -13.54
N GLN A 377 0.76 33.09 -14.64
CA GLN A 377 0.56 33.77 -15.92
C GLN A 377 -0.89 33.59 -16.41
N ALA A 378 -1.41 32.36 -16.42
CA ALA A 378 -2.78 32.07 -16.84
C ALA A 378 -3.81 32.83 -15.99
N LEU A 379 -3.61 32.90 -14.68
CA LEU A 379 -4.46 33.70 -13.79
C LEU A 379 -4.39 35.20 -14.10
N SER A 380 -3.21 35.72 -14.42
CA SER A 380 -3.04 37.14 -14.80
C SER A 380 -3.79 37.47 -16.09
N GLU A 381 -3.85 36.53 -17.03
CA GLU A 381 -4.59 36.67 -18.29
C GLU A 381 -6.10 36.54 -18.05
N LEU A 382 -6.49 35.61 -17.18
CA LEU A 382 -7.88 35.37 -16.78
C LEU A 382 -8.46 36.56 -16.00
N SER A 383 -7.63 37.30 -15.26
CA SER A 383 -8.04 38.40 -14.40
C SER A 383 -7.17 39.64 -14.59
N ARG A 384 -7.55 40.50 -15.54
CA ARG A 384 -6.88 41.78 -15.75
C ARG A 384 -6.99 42.67 -14.49
N PRO A 385 -6.01 43.54 -14.22
CA PRO A 385 -6.08 44.48 -13.11
C PRO A 385 -7.42 45.26 -13.12
N GLY A 386 -8.18 45.16 -12.03
CA GLY A 386 -9.47 45.83 -11.86
C GLY A 386 -10.71 45.10 -12.40
N ASP A 387 -10.57 43.96 -13.08
CA ASP A 387 -11.74 43.20 -13.58
C ASP A 387 -12.54 42.54 -12.44
N LEU A 388 -11.82 41.99 -11.46
CA LEU A 388 -12.43 41.32 -10.31
C LEU A 388 -12.49 42.18 -9.05
N ASN A 389 -11.82 43.35 -8.98
CA ASN A 389 -11.92 44.32 -7.87
C ASN A 389 -11.87 43.71 -6.46
N GLY A 390 -10.94 42.79 -6.16
CA GLY A 390 -10.85 42.15 -4.84
C GLY A 390 -11.95 41.13 -4.54
N ARG A 391 -12.67 40.65 -5.58
CA ARG A 391 -13.71 39.62 -5.43
C ARG A 391 -13.18 38.18 -5.48
N MET A 392 -11.90 37.98 -5.75
CA MET A 392 -11.29 36.66 -5.79
C MET A 392 -10.21 36.53 -4.72
N ILE A 393 -10.24 35.39 -4.02
CA ILE A 393 -9.33 35.01 -2.96
C ILE A 393 -8.71 33.66 -3.35
N PHE A 394 -7.40 33.51 -3.22
CA PHE A 394 -6.70 32.24 -3.45
C PHE A 394 -6.27 31.65 -2.13
N GLU A 395 -6.76 30.46 -1.79
CA GLU A 395 -6.43 29.75 -0.55
C GLU A 395 -5.33 28.73 -0.84
N ILE A 396 -4.15 28.94 -0.25
CA ILE A 396 -3.02 28.02 -0.40
C ILE A 396 -3.22 26.89 0.60
N THR A 397 -3.42 25.67 0.11
CA THR A 397 -3.61 24.47 0.92
C THR A 397 -2.28 23.82 1.31
N GLU A 398 -2.26 23.07 2.43
CA GLU A 398 -1.10 22.26 2.86
C GLU A 398 -1.07 20.87 2.17
N SER A 399 -2.02 20.57 1.26
CA SER A 399 -2.16 19.23 0.66
C SER A 399 -0.86 18.72 0.00
N ALA A 400 -0.07 19.65 -0.55
CA ALA A 400 1.30 19.42 -0.98
C ALA A 400 2.25 20.45 -0.37
N ALA A 401 3.40 19.98 0.12
CA ALA A 401 4.43 20.86 0.66
C ALA A 401 4.98 21.80 -0.42
N ILE A 402 5.09 23.10 -0.10
CA ILE A 402 5.67 24.10 -0.99
C ILE A 402 7.18 23.86 -1.09
N ALA A 403 7.64 23.45 -2.28
CA ALA A 403 9.04 23.12 -2.52
C ALA A 403 9.96 24.36 -2.54
N ASP A 404 9.44 25.52 -2.98
CA ASP A 404 10.18 26.77 -3.11
C ASP A 404 9.36 27.95 -2.52
N LEU A 405 9.54 28.20 -1.22
CA LEU A 405 8.85 29.28 -0.51
C LEU A 405 9.20 30.69 -1.04
N PRO A 406 10.47 31.02 -1.36
CA PRO A 406 10.79 32.30 -2.01
C PRO A 406 10.05 32.53 -3.33
N LEU A 407 9.92 31.49 -4.17
CA LEU A 407 9.16 31.58 -5.42
C LEU A 407 7.66 31.75 -5.15
N ALA A 408 7.09 30.94 -4.25
CA ALA A 408 5.70 31.07 -3.84
C ALA A 408 5.39 32.49 -3.33
N GLN A 409 6.26 33.08 -2.51
CA GLN A 409 6.10 34.45 -2.02
C GLN A 409 6.09 35.50 -3.15
N ARG A 410 6.89 35.31 -4.22
CA ARG A 410 6.85 36.20 -5.39
C ARG A 410 5.52 36.08 -6.14
N HIS A 411 4.99 34.86 -6.26
CA HIS A 411 3.71 34.60 -6.90
C HIS A 411 2.54 35.14 -6.06
N VAL A 412 2.57 35.01 -4.74
CA VAL A 412 1.63 35.65 -3.81
C VAL A 412 1.58 37.16 -4.05
N GLN A 413 2.75 37.82 -4.13
CA GLN A 413 2.81 39.26 -4.42
C GLN A 413 2.27 39.62 -5.80
N ALA A 414 2.49 38.77 -6.81
CA ALA A 414 1.95 38.96 -8.14
C ALA A 414 0.41 38.92 -8.12
N LEU A 415 -0.19 37.90 -7.48
CA LEU A 415 -1.63 37.78 -7.32
C LEU A 415 -2.23 38.99 -6.57
N GLN A 416 -1.57 39.44 -5.50
CA GLN A 416 -1.95 40.66 -4.78
C GLN A 416 -1.87 41.90 -5.66
N SER A 417 -0.85 42.02 -6.52
CA SER A 417 -0.71 43.14 -7.45
C SER A 417 -1.80 43.19 -8.53
N PHE A 418 -2.42 42.05 -8.84
CA PHE A 418 -3.59 41.96 -9.72
C PHE A 418 -4.91 42.31 -9.00
N GLY A 419 -4.85 42.56 -7.69
CA GLY A 419 -5.98 42.95 -6.87
C GLY A 419 -6.73 41.77 -6.24
N HIS A 420 -6.12 40.58 -6.21
CA HIS A 420 -6.66 39.42 -5.48
C HIS A 420 -6.14 39.41 -4.05
N GLN A 421 -6.82 38.65 -3.19
CA GLN A 421 -6.30 38.35 -1.87
C GLN A 421 -5.75 36.93 -1.85
N VAL A 422 -4.78 36.69 -0.98
CA VAL A 422 -4.24 35.34 -0.74
C VAL A 422 -4.50 34.96 0.70
N CYS A 423 -5.03 33.75 0.89
CA CYS A 423 -5.27 33.12 2.17
C CYS A 423 -4.30 31.97 2.38
N LEU A 424 -3.78 31.82 3.60
CA LEU A 424 -3.12 30.59 4.04
C LEU A 424 -4.17 29.69 4.72
N ASP A 425 -4.39 28.50 4.17
CA ASP A 425 -5.39 27.56 4.68
C ASP A 425 -4.84 26.59 5.74
N ASP A 426 -5.74 25.97 6.53
CA ASP A 426 -5.44 24.91 7.51
C ASP A 426 -4.30 25.24 8.51
N PHE A 427 -4.18 26.50 8.93
CA PHE A 427 -3.09 26.90 9.82
C PHE A 427 -3.16 26.14 11.16
N GLY A 428 -2.10 25.35 11.40
CA GLY A 428 -1.85 24.61 12.63
C GLY A 428 -2.13 23.11 12.56
N ALA A 429 -2.64 22.58 11.43
CA ALA A 429 -2.87 21.15 11.24
C ALA A 429 -1.56 20.34 11.05
N GLY A 430 -0.45 21.00 10.71
CA GLY A 430 0.82 20.35 10.35
C GLY A 430 2.09 21.03 10.90
N ALA A 431 3.24 20.39 10.66
CA ALA A 431 4.54 20.85 11.15
C ALA A 431 5.12 22.05 10.36
N ALA A 432 4.57 22.36 9.18
CA ALA A 432 5.06 23.40 8.28
C ALA A 432 4.32 24.75 8.38
N SER A 433 3.15 24.79 9.02
CA SER A 433 2.24 25.96 8.95
C SER A 433 2.85 27.26 9.50
N PHE A 434 3.71 27.20 10.52
CA PHE A 434 4.39 28.40 11.06
C PHE A 434 5.48 28.94 10.12
N ALA A 435 6.22 28.07 9.44
CA ALA A 435 7.22 28.48 8.46
C ALA A 435 6.56 29.19 7.27
N TYR A 436 5.38 28.73 6.86
CA TYR A 436 4.58 29.35 5.80
C TYR A 436 4.09 30.73 6.23
N LEU A 437 3.49 30.85 7.42
CA LEU A 437 3.05 32.15 7.94
C LEU A 437 4.19 33.18 8.06
N GLN A 438 5.42 32.73 8.37
CA GLN A 438 6.57 33.62 8.49
C GLN A 438 7.08 34.13 7.13
N GLN A 439 7.01 33.31 6.08
CA GLN A 439 7.61 33.62 4.77
C GLN A 439 6.59 34.16 3.76
N LEU A 440 5.33 33.74 3.87
CA LEU A 440 4.25 34.12 2.98
C LEU A 440 3.49 35.32 3.55
N LYS A 441 3.55 36.46 2.85
CA LYS A 441 2.82 37.68 3.21
C LYS A 441 1.38 37.62 2.70
N VAL A 442 0.57 36.78 3.34
CA VAL A 442 -0.84 36.57 3.00
C VAL A 442 -1.75 37.64 3.61
N ASP A 443 -2.94 37.81 3.01
CA ASP A 443 -3.98 38.75 3.47
C ASP A 443 -4.92 38.11 4.50
N VAL A 444 -5.06 36.79 4.46
CA VAL A 444 -5.98 36.02 5.30
C VAL A 444 -5.29 34.76 5.83
N VAL A 445 -5.62 34.34 7.04
CA VAL A 445 -5.20 33.07 7.64
C VAL A 445 -6.44 32.33 8.14
N LYS A 446 -6.67 31.11 7.62
CA LYS A 446 -7.71 30.20 8.12
C LYS A 446 -7.12 29.32 9.22
N ILE A 447 -7.77 29.35 10.38
CA ILE A 447 -7.41 28.60 11.58
C ILE A 447 -8.10 27.24 11.50
N ASP A 448 -7.30 26.17 11.48
CA ASP A 448 -7.82 24.81 11.35
C ASP A 448 -8.82 24.45 12.46
N GLY A 449 -9.81 23.65 12.08
CA GLY A 449 -10.91 23.24 12.95
C GLY A 449 -10.49 22.38 14.15
N SER A 450 -9.28 21.80 14.19
CA SER A 450 -8.77 21.13 15.39
C SER A 450 -8.62 22.11 16.57
N TYR A 451 -8.02 23.28 16.35
CA TYR A 451 -7.90 24.33 17.38
C TYR A 451 -9.26 24.84 17.84
N VAL A 452 -10.18 25.00 16.90
CA VAL A 452 -11.54 25.49 17.21
C VAL A 452 -12.33 24.48 18.05
N ARG A 453 -12.15 23.18 17.80
CA ARG A 453 -12.80 22.11 18.59
C ARG A 453 -12.30 22.07 20.04
N GLU A 454 -11.01 22.27 20.24
CA GLU A 454 -10.39 22.22 21.58
C GLU A 454 -10.88 23.34 22.51
N LEU A 455 -11.29 24.50 21.97
CA LEU A 455 -11.83 25.66 22.73
C LEU A 455 -12.96 25.35 23.72
N THR A 456 -13.75 24.33 23.46
CA THR A 456 -14.89 23.98 24.33
C THR A 456 -14.51 23.09 25.50
N SER A 457 -13.27 22.58 25.53
CA SER A 457 -12.83 21.54 26.46
C SER A 457 -11.90 22.05 27.58
N SER A 458 -11.23 23.20 27.41
CA SER A 458 -10.37 23.75 28.46
C SER A 458 -10.22 25.29 28.37
N GLY A 459 -10.13 25.99 29.52
CA GLY A 459 -9.90 27.44 29.55
C GLY A 459 -8.49 27.88 29.08
N ARG A 460 -7.61 26.93 28.75
CA ARG A 460 -6.24 27.17 28.26
C ARG A 460 -6.23 27.54 26.78
N ASP A 461 -7.21 27.06 26.02
CA ASP A 461 -7.23 27.14 24.55
C ASP A 461 -7.70 28.52 24.05
N ASP A 462 -8.44 29.27 24.89
CA ASP A 462 -8.79 30.67 24.66
C ASP A 462 -7.57 31.61 24.64
N ALA A 463 -6.50 31.28 25.38
CA ALA A 463 -5.25 32.05 25.34
C ALA A 463 -4.51 31.84 24.01
N MET A 464 -4.48 30.60 23.51
CA MET A 464 -3.77 30.26 22.28
C MET A 464 -4.37 30.96 21.06
N ILE A 465 -5.70 30.89 20.87
CA ILE A 465 -6.35 31.58 19.75
C ILE A 465 -6.15 33.09 19.84
N ARG A 466 -6.23 33.69 21.03
CA ARG A 466 -5.94 35.13 21.19
C ARG A 466 -4.51 35.49 20.78
N HIS A 467 -3.52 34.67 21.13
CA HIS A 467 -2.14 34.90 20.71
C HIS A 467 -1.99 34.76 19.19
N LEU A 468 -2.64 33.77 18.59
CA LEU A 468 -2.63 33.57 17.14
C LEU A 468 -3.28 34.76 16.42
N VAL A 469 -4.46 35.18 16.86
CA VAL A 469 -5.17 36.35 16.33
C VAL A 469 -4.32 37.61 16.44
N ASN A 470 -3.63 37.82 17.57
CA ASN A 470 -2.74 38.96 17.75
C ASN A 470 -1.54 38.89 16.79
N LEU A 471 -0.94 37.73 16.60
CA LEU A 471 0.14 37.52 15.64
C LEU A 471 -0.33 37.84 14.20
N CYS A 472 -1.46 37.28 13.77
CA CYS A 472 -2.04 37.57 12.45
C CYS A 472 -2.31 39.07 12.29
N ARG A 473 -2.83 39.75 13.32
CA ARG A 473 -3.04 41.20 13.31
C ARG A 473 -1.74 41.99 13.15
N GLU A 474 -0.67 41.59 13.83
CA GLU A 474 0.67 42.19 13.67
C GLU A 474 1.23 41.99 12.26
N LEU A 475 0.95 40.83 11.66
CA LEU A 475 1.26 40.50 10.27
C LEU A 475 0.31 41.15 9.25
N LYS A 476 -0.73 41.85 9.72
CA LYS A 476 -1.80 42.48 8.92
C LYS A 476 -2.64 41.49 8.11
N ALA A 477 -2.77 40.27 8.60
CA ALA A 477 -3.63 39.24 8.03
C ALA A 477 -4.96 39.14 8.82
N GLU A 478 -6.07 39.09 8.09
CA GLU A 478 -7.41 38.79 8.62
C GLU A 478 -7.49 37.31 9.05
N THR A 479 -8.25 37.00 10.10
CA THR A 479 -8.40 35.62 10.60
C THR A 479 -9.76 35.04 10.29
N VAL A 480 -9.79 33.80 9.81
CA VAL A 480 -11.01 33.02 9.59
C VAL A 480 -10.93 31.76 10.46
N ALA A 481 -11.91 31.50 11.32
CA ALA A 481 -11.97 30.25 12.07
C ALA A 481 -12.87 29.21 11.39
N GLU A 482 -12.36 27.99 11.21
CA GLU A 482 -13.10 26.90 10.58
C GLU A 482 -13.88 26.00 11.56
N MET A 483 -14.75 25.14 11.02
CA MET A 483 -15.55 24.17 11.77
C MET A 483 -16.37 24.79 12.92
N VAL A 484 -16.90 26.00 12.72
CA VAL A 484 -17.77 26.66 13.70
C VAL A 484 -19.18 26.07 13.61
N GLU A 485 -19.49 25.14 14.51
CA GLU A 485 -20.76 24.39 14.51
C GLU A 485 -21.78 24.88 15.55
N THR A 486 -21.35 25.64 16.57
CA THR A 486 -22.24 26.06 17.66
C THR A 486 -22.11 27.54 17.99
N LYS A 487 -23.19 28.13 18.49
CA LYS A 487 -23.21 29.53 18.93
C LYS A 487 -22.22 29.79 20.07
N ALA A 488 -22.01 28.81 20.95
CA ALA A 488 -21.05 28.91 22.04
C ALA A 488 -19.61 29.08 21.53
N VAL A 489 -19.23 28.32 20.49
CA VAL A 489 -17.93 28.45 19.82
C VAL A 489 -17.81 29.82 19.15
N GLU A 490 -18.83 30.26 18.41
CA GLU A 490 -18.86 31.61 17.81
C GLU A 490 -18.61 32.71 18.85
N ASP A 491 -19.26 32.63 20.01
CA ASP A 491 -19.14 33.65 21.05
C ASP A 491 -17.73 33.66 21.69
N ILE A 492 -17.06 32.51 21.76
CA ILE A 492 -15.63 32.43 22.17
C ILE A 492 -14.76 33.11 21.13
N LEU A 493 -14.91 32.77 19.85
CA LEU A 493 -14.12 33.33 18.75
C LEU A 493 -14.29 34.86 18.64
N ARG A 494 -15.51 35.37 18.82
CA ARG A 494 -15.80 36.80 18.90
C ARG A 494 -15.03 37.49 20.03
N ARG A 495 -14.99 36.89 21.23
CA ARG A 495 -14.23 37.43 22.37
C ARG A 495 -12.73 37.36 22.15
N ALA A 496 -12.26 36.32 21.45
CA ALA A 496 -10.86 36.18 21.09
C ALA A 496 -10.42 37.17 20.00
N GLY A 497 -11.36 37.83 19.31
CA GLY A 497 -11.10 38.85 18.30
C GLY A 497 -10.86 38.29 16.90
N VAL A 498 -11.36 37.08 16.62
CA VAL A 498 -11.35 36.50 15.27
C VAL A 498 -12.26 37.32 14.35
N ASP A 499 -11.84 37.56 13.10
CA ASP A 499 -12.53 38.45 12.17
C ASP A 499 -13.71 37.77 11.47
N CYS A 500 -13.50 36.54 11.01
CA CYS A 500 -14.44 35.77 10.20
C CYS A 500 -14.60 34.32 10.71
N ALA A 501 -15.70 33.67 10.36
CA ALA A 501 -15.97 32.29 10.72
C ALA A 501 -16.66 31.50 9.61
N GLN A 502 -16.33 30.22 9.52
CA GLN A 502 -16.90 29.26 8.57
C GLN A 502 -17.29 27.97 9.29
N GLY A 503 -18.44 27.40 8.94
CA GLY A 503 -18.92 26.16 9.52
C GLY A 503 -20.42 25.95 9.36
N TRP A 504 -20.90 24.78 9.78
CA TRP A 504 -22.30 24.38 9.61
C TRP A 504 -23.30 25.24 10.40
N LEU A 505 -22.83 26.04 11.37
CA LEU A 505 -23.66 27.06 12.01
C LEU A 505 -24.21 28.09 11.00
N TYR A 506 -23.44 28.37 9.94
CA TYR A 506 -23.78 29.37 8.92
C TYR A 506 -24.33 28.74 7.64
N GLY A 507 -23.97 27.49 7.36
CA GLY A 507 -24.49 26.76 6.22
C GLY A 507 -23.54 25.64 5.79
N GLN A 508 -24.11 24.57 5.25
CA GLN A 508 -23.36 23.56 4.53
C GLN A 508 -23.03 24.06 3.11
N PRO A 509 -22.00 23.49 2.45
CA PRO A 509 -21.74 23.76 1.04
C PRO A 509 -23.00 23.52 0.19
N CYS A 510 -23.38 24.50 -0.62
CA CYS A 510 -24.60 24.45 -1.43
C CYS A 510 -24.35 24.86 -2.88
N SER A 511 -25.24 24.50 -3.80
CA SER A 511 -25.02 24.71 -5.24
C SER A 511 -25.04 26.18 -5.67
N GLU A 512 -25.58 27.07 -4.85
CA GLU A 512 -25.71 28.49 -5.15
C GLU A 512 -25.19 29.33 -3.98
N PRO A 513 -24.43 30.42 -4.22
CA PRO A 513 -23.92 31.30 -3.17
C PRO A 513 -25.08 32.16 -2.64
N THR A 514 -25.90 31.57 -1.78
CA THR A 514 -27.07 32.22 -1.16
C THR A 514 -26.75 32.65 0.26
N PRO A 515 -27.26 33.81 0.72
CA PRO A 515 -27.04 34.28 2.07
C PRO A 515 -27.47 33.22 3.09
N PRO A 516 -26.71 33.06 4.20
CA PRO A 516 -27.00 32.05 5.20
C PRO A 516 -28.39 32.28 5.80
N THR A 517 -29.22 31.24 5.80
CA THR A 517 -30.35 31.19 6.72
C THR A 517 -29.77 30.72 8.05
N ARG A 518 -29.69 31.60 9.06
CA ARG A 518 -29.31 31.18 10.43
C ARG A 518 -30.26 30.06 10.85
N SER A 519 -29.79 28.81 10.79
CA SER A 519 -30.60 27.68 11.21
C SER A 519 -30.71 27.72 12.72
N ALA A 520 -31.89 28.09 13.22
CA ALA A 520 -32.24 27.94 14.64
C ALA A 520 -32.41 26.46 15.05
N ALA A 521 -32.38 25.52 14.08
CA ALA A 521 -32.47 24.10 14.34
C ALA A 521 -31.06 23.48 14.30
N ALA A 522 -30.48 23.35 15.49
CA ALA A 522 -29.35 22.48 15.72
C ALA A 522 -29.72 21.05 15.31
N MET A 523 -29.23 20.57 14.17
CA MET A 523 -29.01 19.14 14.02
C MET A 523 -27.73 18.82 14.78
N ALA A 524 -27.89 18.15 15.92
CA ALA A 524 -26.83 17.56 16.72
C ALA A 524 -26.17 16.36 16.00
N ALA A 525 -25.70 16.57 14.77
CA ALA A 525 -24.85 15.64 14.05
C ALA A 525 -23.43 16.22 14.09
N ARG A 526 -22.69 15.91 15.16
CA ARG A 526 -21.23 16.06 15.17
C ARG A 526 -20.68 15.38 13.91
N ARG A 527 -19.77 16.02 13.17
CA ARG A 527 -18.95 15.33 12.17
C ARG A 527 -18.24 14.15 12.85
N VAL A 528 -18.73 12.93 12.64
CA VAL A 528 -17.97 11.71 12.93
C VAL A 528 -17.40 11.25 11.60
N GLY A 529 -16.10 11.46 11.40
CA GLY A 529 -15.32 10.77 10.37
C GLY A 529 -15.33 11.34 8.95
N VAL A 530 -15.86 12.55 8.68
CA VAL A 530 -15.75 13.19 7.36
C VAL A 530 -14.86 14.44 7.46
N LYS A 531 -13.62 14.33 6.98
CA LYS A 531 -12.75 15.47 6.67
C LYS A 531 -13.21 16.07 5.33
N GLU A 532 -13.76 17.28 5.38
CA GLU A 532 -13.93 18.13 4.19
C GLU A 532 -12.85 19.24 4.15
N THR A 533 -11.79 19.09 4.95
CA THR A 533 -10.53 19.86 4.83
C THR A 533 -9.66 19.21 3.77
N TRP A 534 -8.78 19.99 3.15
CA TRP A 534 -7.80 19.52 2.17
C TRP A 534 -6.64 18.80 2.87
N GLY A 535 -6.94 17.71 3.58
CA GLY A 535 -5.94 16.92 4.31
C GLY A 535 -6.52 15.93 5.29
#